data_AF-A0A2E1V9Q1-F1
#
_entry.id   AF-A0A2E1V9Q1-F1
#
_cell.length_a   1.000
_cell.length_b   1.000
_cell.length_c   1.000
_cell.angle_alpha   90.00
_cell.angle_beta   90.00
_cell.angle_gamma   90.00
#
_symmetry.space_group_name_H-M   'P 1'
#
loop_
_entity.id
_entity.type
_entity.pdbx_description
1 polymer ?
#
loop_
_entity_poly.entity_id
_entity_poly.type
_entity_poly.pdbx_seq_one_letter_code
_entity_poly.pdbx_strand_id
1 'polypeptide(L)'
;MHAERPPFHAVYHGPHPGLDYRLSRPFERWQAPHLIRSMQAWLVQNPPRLELATLGLEELKVRREATLIKAEMAFAENSLSPIDWLNPARKAVAQAFPKSWEGWAAAKRLGGTVYVILRDGYSAQNGFYGAYVGSTKQTLERRFMEHRQSSRAGRGLPAHGIEPLFSLSLPLRKAPLARAALLAWETRLNHALAEVVPKVSGDVVS
;
A
#
# COMPACT_ATOMS: atom_id res chain seq x y z
N MET A 1 13.14 -3.48 -25.42
CA MET A 1 13.31 -4.71 -24.64
C MET A 1 13.30 -4.32 -23.17
N HIS A 2 12.20 -4.57 -22.45
CA HIS A 2 12.26 -4.49 -20.99
C HIS A 2 12.95 -5.75 -20.51
N ALA A 3 14.12 -5.63 -19.89
CA ALA A 3 14.73 -6.75 -19.19
C ALA A 3 13.70 -7.25 -18.16
N GLU A 4 13.35 -8.54 -18.22
CA GLU A 4 12.50 -9.16 -17.20
C GLU A 4 13.19 -8.98 -15.85
N ARG A 5 12.61 -8.13 -14.99
CA ARG A 5 13.09 -8.02 -13.62
C ARG A 5 12.77 -9.33 -12.91
N PRO A 6 13.73 -9.95 -12.21
CA PRO A 6 13.42 -11.09 -11.36
C PRO A 6 12.37 -10.65 -10.32
N PRO A 7 11.43 -11.54 -9.95
CA PRO A 7 10.40 -11.20 -8.98
C PRO A 7 11.03 -10.82 -7.65
N PHE A 8 10.44 -9.83 -6.97
CA PHE A 8 10.92 -9.43 -5.64
C PHE A 8 10.85 -10.60 -4.65
N HIS A 9 11.73 -10.59 -3.64
CA HIS A 9 11.72 -11.62 -2.61
C HIS A 9 10.39 -11.65 -1.85
N ALA A 10 9.96 -12.84 -1.46
CA ALA A 10 8.79 -13.02 -0.60
C ALA A 10 9.16 -12.69 0.86
N VAL A 11 9.22 -11.39 1.19
CA VAL A 11 9.54 -10.89 2.53
C VAL A 11 8.49 -9.88 2.96
N TYR A 12 8.00 -10.01 4.20
CA TYR A 12 7.09 -9.05 4.80
C TYR A 12 7.86 -7.96 5.54
N HIS A 13 7.78 -6.72 5.06
CA HIS A 13 8.16 -5.55 5.84
C HIS A 13 6.95 -5.03 6.60
N GLY A 14 6.98 -5.14 7.94
CA GLY A 14 5.95 -4.56 8.80
C GLY A 14 5.87 -3.02 8.72
N PRO A 15 4.86 -2.41 9.36
CA PRO A 15 4.75 -0.95 9.38
C PRO A 15 6.00 -0.33 9.99
N HIS A 16 6.50 0.75 9.39
CA HIS A 16 7.61 1.53 9.94
C HIS A 16 7.31 1.93 11.40
N PRO A 17 8.18 1.58 12.36
CA PRO A 17 7.99 1.92 13.77
C PRO A 17 7.79 3.43 13.96
N GLY A 18 6.82 3.81 14.78
CA GLY A 18 6.56 5.21 15.12
C GLY A 18 5.90 6.07 14.04
N LEU A 19 5.58 5.52 12.85
CA LEU A 19 4.91 6.26 11.78
C LEU A 19 3.39 6.06 11.84
N ASP A 20 2.61 7.15 11.89
CA ASP A 20 1.14 7.08 11.77
C ASP A 20 0.70 7.31 10.33
N TYR A 21 0.39 6.22 9.64
CA TYR A 21 -0.03 6.20 8.23
C TYR A 21 -1.38 6.88 7.98
N ARG A 22 -2.17 7.13 9.03
CA ARG A 22 -3.50 7.77 8.94
C ARG A 22 -3.41 9.28 8.83
N LEU A 23 -2.28 9.88 9.19
CA LEU A 23 -2.07 11.32 9.05
C LEU A 23 -1.96 11.68 7.57
N SER A 24 -2.59 12.75 7.11
CA SER A 24 -2.46 13.23 5.72
C SER A 24 -0.98 13.41 5.32
N ARG A 25 -0.14 13.81 6.28
CA ARG A 25 1.31 14.00 6.13
C ARG A 25 2.10 13.20 7.19
N PRO A 26 2.33 11.89 7.00
CA PRO A 26 2.97 11.04 8.02
C PRO A 26 4.40 11.49 8.38
N PHE A 27 5.10 12.10 7.44
CA PHE A 27 6.48 12.56 7.60
C PHE A 27 6.62 14.04 7.94
N GLU A 28 5.52 14.76 8.24
CA GLU A 28 5.51 16.23 8.50
C GLU A 28 6.59 16.70 9.50
N ARG A 29 6.92 15.85 10.48
CA ARG A 29 7.88 16.17 11.55
C ARG A 29 9.32 15.71 11.26
N TRP A 30 9.55 14.99 10.17
CA TRP A 30 10.87 14.47 9.81
C TRP A 30 11.69 15.53 9.09
N GLN A 31 12.98 15.63 9.41
CA GLN A 31 13.90 16.54 8.71
C GLN A 31 14.19 16.04 7.29
N ALA A 32 14.25 16.94 6.31
CA ALA A 32 14.45 16.56 4.90
C ALA A 32 15.71 15.73 4.64
N PRO A 33 16.89 16.04 5.22
CA PRO A 33 18.09 15.20 5.04
C PRO A 33 17.94 13.78 5.60
N HIS A 34 17.23 13.65 6.73
CA HIS A 34 16.94 12.33 7.32
C HIS A 34 15.98 11.55 6.41
N LEU A 35 14.91 12.19 5.93
CA LEU A 35 13.93 11.57 5.05
C LEU A 35 14.56 11.08 3.75
N ILE A 36 15.39 11.88 3.08
CA ILE A 36 16.09 11.47 1.85
C ILE A 36 16.99 10.25 2.10
N ARG A 37 17.77 10.25 3.19
CA ARG A 37 18.60 9.10 3.55
C ARG A 37 17.77 7.85 3.79
N SER A 38 16.63 7.98 4.47
CA SER A 38 15.70 6.88 4.69
C SER A 38 15.11 6.36 3.38
N MET A 39 14.72 7.26 2.46
CA MET A 39 14.22 6.88 1.13
C MET A 39 15.25 6.07 0.34
N GLN A 40 16.51 6.50 0.32
CA GLN A 40 17.60 5.75 -0.31
C GLN A 40 17.75 4.36 0.31
N ALA A 41 17.70 4.25 1.64
CA ALA A 41 17.80 2.97 2.34
C ALA A 41 16.57 2.05 2.11
N TRP A 42 15.39 2.61 1.83
CA TRP A 42 14.18 1.85 1.54
C TRP A 42 14.12 1.33 0.12
N LEU A 43 14.64 2.10 -0.85
CA LEU A 43 14.59 1.76 -2.27
C LEU A 43 15.58 0.65 -2.67
N VAL A 44 16.69 0.52 -1.95
CA VAL A 44 17.70 -0.55 -2.19
C VAL A 44 17.30 -1.91 -1.61
N GLN A 45 16.19 -1.99 -0.86
CA GLN A 45 15.71 -3.25 -0.28
C GLN A 45 15.06 -4.14 -1.36
N ASN A 46 14.95 -5.44 -1.07
CA ASN A 46 14.26 -6.41 -1.92
C ASN A 46 13.30 -7.27 -1.08
N PRO A 47 11.98 -7.00 -1.13
CA PRO A 47 11.30 -5.96 -1.91
C PRO A 47 11.62 -4.54 -1.40
N PRO A 48 11.56 -3.52 -2.26
CA PRO A 48 11.71 -2.13 -1.84
C PRO A 48 10.51 -1.70 -0.98
N ARG A 49 10.73 -0.73 -0.08
CA ARG A 49 9.63 -0.09 0.67
C ARG A 49 9.12 1.16 -0.07
N LEU A 50 8.49 0.93 -1.21
CA LEU A 50 8.01 1.95 -2.15
C LEU A 50 6.95 2.87 -1.57
N GLU A 51 6.07 2.38 -0.70
CA GLU A 51 5.07 3.21 -0.01
C GLU A 51 5.77 4.32 0.78
N LEU A 52 6.76 3.95 1.60
CA LEU A 52 7.49 4.90 2.42
C LEU A 52 8.30 5.89 1.58
N ALA A 53 8.97 5.39 0.54
CA ALA A 53 9.72 6.25 -0.36
C ALA A 53 8.81 7.24 -1.09
N THR A 54 7.62 6.79 -1.51
CA THR A 54 6.63 7.64 -2.20
C THR A 54 6.05 8.69 -1.26
N LEU A 55 5.63 8.30 -0.05
CA LEU A 55 5.16 9.24 0.97
C LEU A 55 6.24 10.26 1.37
N GLY A 56 7.50 9.83 1.43
CA GLY A 56 8.64 10.71 1.68
C GLY A 56 8.83 11.73 0.56
N LEU A 57 8.78 11.28 -0.70
CA LEU A 57 8.86 12.16 -1.86
C LEU A 57 7.72 13.18 -1.89
N GLU A 58 6.49 12.74 -1.62
CA GLU A 58 5.31 13.61 -1.54
C GLU A 58 5.47 14.70 -0.47
N GLU A 59 6.00 14.34 0.69
CA GLU A 59 6.25 15.31 1.76
C GLU A 59 7.29 16.37 1.35
N LEU A 60 8.38 15.96 0.69
CA LEU A 60 9.39 16.89 0.17
C LEU A 60 8.81 17.82 -0.91
N LYS A 61 7.92 17.30 -1.79
CA LYS A 61 7.19 18.09 -2.79
C LYS A 61 6.30 19.15 -2.13
N VAL A 62 5.53 18.75 -1.10
CA VAL A 62 4.64 19.67 -0.36
C VAL A 62 5.42 20.81 0.30
N ARG A 63 6.60 20.50 0.86
CA ARG A 63 7.48 21.50 1.49
C ARG A 63 8.26 22.36 0.51
N ARG A 64 8.25 22.02 -0.79
CA ARG A 64 9.06 22.68 -1.84
C ARG A 64 10.55 22.65 -1.50
N GLU A 65 11.02 21.51 -0.98
CA GLU A 65 12.41 21.33 -0.58
C GLU A 65 13.34 21.44 -1.79
N ALA A 66 14.41 22.23 -1.68
CA ALA A 66 15.43 22.36 -2.73
C ALA A 66 16.13 21.03 -3.06
N THR A 67 16.04 20.06 -2.15
CA THR A 67 16.64 18.74 -2.27
C THR A 67 15.73 17.71 -2.94
N LEU A 68 14.55 18.12 -3.44
CA LEU A 68 13.60 17.24 -4.13
C LEU A 68 14.23 16.44 -5.27
N ILE A 69 15.10 17.06 -6.07
CA ILE A 69 15.78 16.39 -7.19
C ILE A 69 16.58 15.16 -6.70
N LYS A 70 17.23 15.24 -5.52
CA LYS A 70 17.97 14.11 -4.95
C LYS A 70 17.04 12.94 -4.59
N ALA A 71 15.84 13.25 -4.12
CA ALA A 71 14.83 12.25 -3.80
C ALA A 71 14.28 11.57 -5.06
N GLU A 72 14.07 12.33 -6.14
CA GLU A 72 13.65 11.79 -7.44
C GLU A 72 14.74 10.94 -8.09
N MET A 73 16.00 11.39 -8.03
CA MET A 73 17.15 10.62 -8.49
C MET A 73 17.28 9.27 -7.79
N ALA A 74 16.99 9.19 -6.48
CA ALA A 74 17.06 7.94 -5.74
C ALA A 74 16.13 6.85 -6.31
N PHE A 75 14.95 7.22 -6.84
CA PHE A 75 14.07 6.28 -7.55
C PHE A 75 14.69 5.82 -8.87
N ALA A 76 15.18 6.77 -9.67
CA ALA A 76 15.78 6.49 -10.98
C ALA A 76 17.04 5.61 -10.89
N GLU A 77 17.91 5.85 -9.90
CA GLU A 77 19.11 5.05 -9.60
C GLU A 77 18.78 3.59 -9.30
N ASN A 78 17.61 3.33 -8.72
CA ASN A 78 17.10 1.98 -8.46
C ASN A 78 16.18 1.46 -9.58
N SER A 79 16.07 2.19 -10.69
CA SER A 79 15.11 1.98 -11.79
C SER A 79 13.67 1.71 -11.30
N LEU A 80 13.26 2.39 -10.24
CA LEU A 80 11.92 2.36 -9.68
C LEU A 80 11.23 3.67 -10.01
N SER A 81 9.90 3.66 -9.91
CA SER A 81 9.09 4.88 -9.97
C SER A 81 8.27 5.02 -8.69
N PRO A 82 7.94 6.26 -8.27
CA PRO A 82 6.97 6.49 -7.20
C PRO A 82 5.60 5.89 -7.54
N ILE A 83 4.78 5.66 -6.52
CA ILE A 83 3.39 5.24 -6.71
C ILE A 83 2.52 6.48 -6.93
N ASP A 84 2.38 6.91 -8.18
CA ASP A 84 1.75 8.20 -8.52
C ASP A 84 0.29 8.34 -8.04
N TRP A 85 -0.42 7.22 -7.92
CA TRP A 85 -1.81 7.18 -7.44
C TRP A 85 -1.94 7.09 -5.91
N LEU A 86 -0.84 7.04 -5.14
CA LEU A 86 -0.88 6.79 -3.70
C LEU A 86 -1.64 7.88 -2.94
N ASN A 87 -1.30 9.17 -3.10
CA ASN A 87 -2.01 10.24 -2.40
C ASN A 87 -3.51 10.34 -2.78
N PRO A 88 -3.91 10.29 -4.07
CA PRO A 88 -5.33 10.16 -4.44
C PRO A 88 -6.02 8.96 -3.76
N ALA A 89 -5.39 7.78 -3.77
CA ALA A 89 -5.90 6.58 -3.10
C ALA A 89 -6.10 6.80 -1.59
N ARG A 90 -5.14 7.44 -0.91
CA ARG A 90 -5.26 7.74 0.53
C ARG A 90 -6.45 8.65 0.83
N LYS A 91 -6.71 9.64 -0.04
CA LYS A 91 -7.88 10.51 0.07
C LYS A 91 -9.18 9.72 -0.13
N ALA A 92 -9.24 8.86 -1.14
CA ALA A 92 -10.39 7.99 -1.39
C ALA A 92 -10.67 7.06 -0.20
N VAL A 93 -9.65 6.46 0.41
CA VAL A 93 -9.80 5.64 1.62
C VAL A 93 -10.33 6.47 2.79
N ALA A 94 -9.79 7.66 3.03
CA ALA A 94 -10.25 8.55 4.09
C ALA A 94 -11.71 8.99 3.91
N GLN A 95 -12.16 9.18 2.66
CA GLN A 95 -13.55 9.50 2.32
C GLN A 95 -14.48 8.28 2.43
N ALA A 96 -14.02 7.09 2.04
CA ALA A 96 -14.79 5.87 2.17
C ALA A 96 -14.92 5.41 3.62
N PHE A 97 -13.91 5.66 4.44
CA PHE A 97 -13.86 5.23 5.84
C PHE A 97 -13.52 6.41 6.78
N PRO A 98 -14.35 7.47 6.84
CA PRO A 98 -14.09 8.60 7.72
C PRO A 98 -14.14 8.15 9.18
N LYS A 99 -13.53 8.94 10.09
CA LYS A 99 -13.56 8.64 11.54
C LYS A 99 -14.98 8.53 12.09
N SER A 100 -15.94 9.23 11.48
CA SER A 100 -17.36 9.23 11.81
C SER A 100 -18.17 8.12 11.12
N TRP A 101 -17.53 7.23 10.35
CA TRP A 101 -18.25 6.18 9.65
C TRP A 101 -18.90 5.20 10.64
N GLU A 102 -20.23 5.09 10.59
CA GLU A 102 -21.02 4.24 11.49
C GLU A 102 -20.61 2.77 11.48
N GLY A 103 -20.05 2.31 10.34
CA GLY A 103 -19.51 0.96 10.20
C GLY A 103 -18.48 0.63 11.28
N TRP A 104 -17.68 1.60 11.73
CA TRP A 104 -16.71 1.40 12.82
C TRP A 104 -17.37 0.93 14.11
N ALA A 105 -18.51 1.54 14.47
CA ALA A 105 -19.25 1.22 15.70
C ALA A 105 -20.14 -0.02 15.55
N ALA A 106 -20.66 -0.28 14.35
CA ALA A 106 -21.52 -1.44 14.07
C ALA A 106 -20.78 -2.80 14.15
N ALA A 107 -19.45 -2.78 14.17
CA ALA A 107 -18.63 -3.98 14.16
C ALA A 107 -18.60 -4.71 15.52
N LYS A 108 -19.52 -5.65 15.72
CA LYS A 108 -19.70 -6.38 17.00
C LYS A 108 -18.51 -7.24 17.44
N ARG A 109 -17.76 -7.82 16.51
CA ARG A 109 -16.59 -8.68 16.78
C ARG A 109 -15.43 -8.27 15.89
N LEU A 110 -14.41 -7.67 16.50
CA LEU A 110 -13.21 -7.18 15.82
C LEU A 110 -12.09 -8.22 15.83
N GLY A 111 -11.13 -8.05 14.92
CA GLY A 111 -9.94 -8.91 14.78
C GLY A 111 -9.61 -9.27 13.34
N GLY A 112 -10.48 -8.93 12.40
CA GLY A 112 -10.21 -9.00 10.96
C GLY A 112 -9.31 -7.86 10.50
N THR A 113 -8.75 -8.02 9.31
CA THR A 113 -7.94 -7.01 8.63
C THR A 113 -8.44 -6.90 7.18
N VAL A 114 -8.67 -5.68 6.71
CA VAL A 114 -8.86 -5.35 5.29
C VAL A 114 -7.64 -4.57 4.86
N TYR A 115 -6.98 -5.01 3.80
CA TYR A 115 -5.64 -4.57 3.45
C TYR A 115 -5.48 -4.38 1.95
N VAL A 116 -4.41 -3.69 1.58
CA VAL A 116 -4.00 -3.48 0.20
C VAL A 116 -2.57 -3.99 0.02
N ILE A 117 -2.31 -4.72 -1.06
CA ILE A 117 -0.98 -5.13 -1.50
C ILE A 117 -0.66 -4.40 -2.80
N LEU A 118 0.49 -3.73 -2.84
CA LEU A 118 1.09 -3.21 -4.07
C LEU A 118 1.55 -4.38 -4.93
N ARG A 119 1.26 -4.31 -6.23
CA ARG A 119 1.73 -5.29 -7.20
C ARG A 119 2.18 -4.64 -8.50
N ASP A 120 3.15 -5.25 -9.17
CA ASP A 120 3.53 -4.92 -10.54
C ASP A 120 2.79 -5.82 -11.55
N GLY A 121 3.38 -5.96 -12.75
CA GLY A 121 2.87 -6.78 -13.84
C GLY A 121 2.04 -6.01 -14.86
N TYR A 122 2.11 -4.67 -14.84
CA TYR A 122 1.36 -3.79 -15.74
C TYR A 122 2.31 -2.94 -16.59
N SER A 123 1.88 -2.60 -17.80
CA SER A 123 2.64 -1.78 -18.75
C SER A 123 2.52 -0.29 -18.40
N ALA A 124 3.40 0.54 -19.00
CA ALA A 124 3.33 2.00 -18.87
C ALA A 124 1.94 2.58 -19.21
N GLN A 125 1.19 1.94 -20.12
CA GLN A 125 -0.17 2.32 -20.52
C GLN A 125 -1.23 2.02 -19.43
N ASN A 126 -0.98 1.05 -18.56
CA ASN A 126 -1.88 0.66 -17.47
C ASN A 126 -1.39 1.12 -16.09
N GLY A 127 -0.35 1.95 -16.05
CA GLY A 127 0.44 2.27 -14.85
C GLY A 127 1.34 1.12 -14.44
N PHE A 128 2.56 1.40 -13.97
CA PHE A 128 3.53 0.37 -13.58
C PHE A 128 3.09 -0.47 -12.37
N TYR A 129 2.23 0.10 -11.52
CA TYR A 129 1.74 -0.55 -10.32
C TYR A 129 0.23 -0.55 -10.23
N GLY A 130 -0.33 -1.63 -9.69
CA GLY A 130 -1.72 -1.74 -9.30
C GLY A 130 -1.89 -2.15 -7.83
N ALA A 131 -3.14 -2.24 -7.41
CA ALA A 131 -3.52 -2.64 -6.06
C ALA A 131 -4.27 -3.98 -6.07
N TYR A 132 -3.92 -4.85 -5.13
CA TYR A 132 -4.77 -5.96 -4.72
C TYR A 132 -5.39 -5.65 -3.38
N VAL A 133 -6.70 -5.65 -3.31
CA VAL A 133 -7.49 -5.49 -2.10
C VAL A 133 -7.89 -6.87 -1.61
N GLY A 134 -7.76 -7.09 -0.31
CA GLY A 134 -8.13 -8.35 0.31
C GLY A 134 -8.52 -8.19 1.76
N SER A 135 -9.09 -9.25 2.31
CA SER A 135 -9.37 -9.34 3.74
C SER A 135 -8.91 -10.66 4.36
N THR A 136 -8.69 -10.65 5.66
CA THR A 136 -8.23 -11.83 6.40
C THR A 136 -8.63 -11.79 7.87
N LYS A 137 -8.79 -12.97 8.47
CA LYS A 137 -8.90 -13.16 9.92
C LYS A 137 -7.54 -13.46 10.57
N GLN A 138 -6.51 -13.66 9.77
CA GLN A 138 -5.13 -13.92 10.20
C GLN A 138 -4.34 -12.62 10.39
N THR A 139 -3.08 -12.70 10.80
CA THR A 139 -2.20 -11.52 10.74
C THR A 139 -1.98 -11.14 9.27
N LEU A 140 -1.75 -9.85 9.02
CA LEU A 140 -1.45 -9.38 7.67
C LEU A 140 -0.16 -10.02 7.14
N GLU A 141 0.87 -10.12 7.98
CA GLU A 141 2.11 -10.85 7.69
C GLU A 141 1.83 -12.26 7.17
N ARG A 142 1.14 -13.08 7.96
CA ARG A 142 0.84 -14.47 7.58
C ARG A 142 0.08 -14.53 6.25
N ARG A 143 -0.92 -13.65 6.06
CA ARG A 143 -1.70 -13.63 4.82
C ARG A 143 -0.88 -13.15 3.62
N PHE A 144 0.00 -12.18 3.80
CA PHE A 144 0.91 -11.71 2.75
C PHE A 144 1.87 -12.83 2.34
N MET A 145 2.44 -13.56 3.30
CA MET A 145 3.31 -14.70 3.01
C MET A 145 2.57 -15.83 2.29
N GLU A 146 1.32 -16.14 2.68
CA GLU A 146 0.47 -17.07 1.92
C GLU A 146 0.28 -16.63 0.46
N HIS A 147 0.08 -15.32 0.21
CA HIS A 147 -0.04 -14.77 -1.13
C HIS A 147 1.24 -14.87 -1.96
N ARG A 148 2.41 -14.76 -1.32
CA ARG A 148 3.70 -14.82 -2.00
C ARG A 148 4.21 -16.25 -2.22
N GLN A 149 3.85 -17.21 -1.35
CA GLN A 149 4.54 -18.50 -1.29
C GLN A 149 3.62 -19.73 -1.42
N SER A 150 2.30 -19.57 -1.43
CA SER A 150 1.38 -20.72 -1.40
C SER A 150 0.39 -20.73 -2.56
N SER A 151 -0.24 -21.89 -2.77
CA SER A 151 -1.37 -22.05 -3.70
C SER A 151 -2.64 -21.30 -3.26
N ARG A 152 -2.69 -20.77 -2.03
CA ARG A 152 -3.82 -19.98 -1.48
C ARG A 152 -3.69 -18.48 -1.78
N ALA A 153 -3.01 -18.16 -2.89
CA ALA A 153 -2.72 -16.81 -3.31
C ALA A 153 -3.82 -16.21 -4.19
N GLY A 154 -3.99 -14.89 -4.11
CA GLY A 154 -4.73 -14.12 -5.10
C GLY A 154 -4.00 -14.16 -6.43
N ARG A 155 -4.76 -14.11 -7.54
CA ARG A 155 -4.20 -14.30 -8.89
C ARG A 155 -3.05 -13.32 -9.16
N GLY A 156 -1.90 -13.87 -9.54
CA GLY A 156 -0.69 -13.11 -9.89
C GLY A 156 0.13 -12.58 -8.70
N LEU A 157 -0.36 -12.66 -7.46
CA LEU A 157 0.41 -12.21 -6.29
C LEU A 157 1.69 -13.02 -6.00
N PRO A 158 1.80 -14.32 -6.32
CA PRO A 158 3.06 -15.05 -6.16
C PRO A 158 4.20 -14.52 -7.04
N ALA A 159 3.87 -13.96 -8.21
CA ALA A 159 4.86 -13.37 -9.11
C ALA A 159 5.03 -11.86 -8.85
N HIS A 160 3.92 -11.14 -8.66
CA HIS A 160 3.88 -9.69 -8.80
C HIS A 160 3.66 -8.91 -7.49
N GLY A 161 3.39 -9.59 -6.37
CA GLY A 161 3.19 -8.91 -5.08
C GLY A 161 4.50 -8.31 -4.57
N ILE A 162 4.48 -7.01 -4.24
CA ILE A 162 5.67 -6.27 -3.77
C ILE A 162 5.62 -6.09 -2.25
N GLU A 163 4.66 -5.33 -1.74
CA GLU A 163 4.53 -5.04 -0.31
C GLU A 163 3.08 -4.70 0.06
N PRO A 164 2.68 -4.84 1.33
CA PRO A 164 1.45 -4.24 1.85
C PRO A 164 1.53 -2.70 1.89
N LEU A 165 0.45 -2.02 1.51
CA LEU A 165 0.30 -0.57 1.62
C LEU A 165 -0.46 -0.22 2.90
N PHE A 166 0.25 0.19 3.94
CA PHE A 166 -0.31 0.43 5.27
C PHE A 166 -1.17 1.71 5.32
N SER A 167 -0.89 2.69 4.49
CA SER A 167 -1.70 3.92 4.38
C SER A 167 -3.02 3.74 3.65
N LEU A 168 -3.18 2.62 2.92
CA LEU A 168 -4.42 2.25 2.24
C LEU A 168 -5.15 1.09 2.95
N SER A 169 -4.48 0.41 3.87
CA SER A 169 -5.08 -0.63 4.69
C SER A 169 -5.91 0.01 5.81
N LEU A 170 -7.03 -0.61 6.16
CA LEU A 170 -7.78 -0.20 7.36
C LEU A 170 -6.96 -0.54 8.61
N PRO A 171 -7.21 0.12 9.76
CA PRO A 171 -6.47 -0.17 10.98
C PRO A 171 -6.44 -1.66 11.26
N LEU A 172 -5.22 -2.20 11.37
CA LEU A 172 -5.01 -3.64 11.45
C LEU A 172 -5.78 -4.23 12.64
N ARG A 173 -6.38 -5.40 12.45
CA ARG A 173 -7.18 -6.09 13.47
C ARG A 173 -8.42 -5.30 13.96
N LYS A 174 -8.84 -4.25 13.26
CA LYS A 174 -10.05 -3.47 13.59
C LYS A 174 -11.22 -3.68 12.62
N ALA A 175 -11.10 -4.60 11.67
CA ALA A 175 -12.22 -4.99 10.82
C ALA A 175 -13.08 -6.09 11.48
N PRO A 176 -14.35 -6.26 11.06
CA PRO A 176 -15.22 -7.32 11.54
C PRO A 176 -14.65 -8.72 11.29
N LEU A 177 -14.90 -9.67 12.18
CA LEU A 177 -14.55 -11.08 12.00
C LEU A 177 -15.61 -11.87 11.20
N ALA A 178 -16.86 -11.38 11.18
CA ALA A 178 -17.94 -12.02 10.44
C ALA A 178 -17.64 -11.92 8.93
N ARG A 179 -17.72 -13.06 8.22
CA ARG A 179 -17.27 -13.14 6.81
C ARG A 179 -18.01 -12.15 5.91
N ALA A 180 -19.33 -12.08 6.02
CA ALA A 180 -20.15 -11.17 5.21
C ALA A 180 -19.78 -9.69 5.46
N ALA A 181 -19.65 -9.29 6.73
CA ALA A 181 -19.27 -7.92 7.09
C ALA A 181 -17.84 -7.59 6.63
N LEU A 182 -16.90 -8.53 6.78
CA LEU A 182 -15.53 -8.35 6.34
C LEU A 182 -15.43 -8.19 4.82
N LEU A 183 -16.18 -8.99 4.06
CA LEU A 183 -16.27 -8.91 2.61
C LEU A 183 -16.96 -7.60 2.15
N ALA A 184 -17.95 -7.10 2.88
CA ALA A 184 -18.56 -5.81 2.59
C ALA A 184 -17.56 -4.65 2.78
N TRP A 185 -16.70 -4.72 3.81
CA TRP A 185 -15.63 -3.73 4.01
C TRP A 185 -14.55 -3.82 2.92
N GLU A 186 -14.18 -5.04 2.52
CA GLU A 186 -13.29 -5.28 1.38
C GLU A 186 -13.84 -4.68 0.08
N THR A 187 -15.11 -4.97 -0.22
CA THR A 187 -15.84 -4.43 -1.39
C THR A 187 -15.85 -2.92 -1.39
N ARG A 188 -16.17 -2.29 -0.26
CA ARG A 188 -16.16 -0.83 -0.12
C ARG A 188 -14.77 -0.22 -0.36
N LEU A 189 -13.72 -0.85 0.17
CA LEU A 189 -12.34 -0.40 -0.07
C LEU A 189 -11.95 -0.57 -1.54
N ASN A 190 -12.33 -1.69 -2.16
CA ASN A 190 -12.08 -1.95 -3.57
C ASN A 190 -12.71 -0.87 -4.46
N HIS A 191 -14.00 -0.56 -4.25
CA HIS A 191 -14.70 0.48 -5.01
C HIS A 191 -14.05 1.85 -4.83
N ALA A 192 -13.68 2.23 -3.61
CA ALA A 192 -13.01 3.51 -3.35
C ALA A 192 -11.67 3.64 -4.10
N LEU A 193 -10.92 2.55 -4.19
CA LEU A 193 -9.63 2.55 -4.90
C LEU A 193 -9.80 2.46 -6.42
N ALA A 194 -10.84 1.81 -6.92
CA ALA A 194 -11.08 1.63 -8.35
C ALA A 194 -11.27 2.96 -9.11
N GLU A 195 -11.67 4.02 -8.41
CA GLU A 195 -11.82 5.36 -9.00
C GLU A 195 -10.49 6.06 -9.30
N VAL A 196 -9.40 5.67 -8.62
CA VAL A 196 -8.13 6.43 -8.63
C VAL A 196 -6.90 5.57 -8.90
N VAL A 197 -6.98 4.26 -8.72
CA VAL A 197 -5.90 3.32 -9.00
C VAL A 197 -6.12 2.70 -10.38
N PRO A 198 -5.15 2.76 -11.31
CA PRO A 198 -5.33 2.29 -12.69
C PRO A 198 -5.84 0.84 -12.81
N LYS A 199 -5.39 -0.03 -11.89
CA LYS A 199 -5.82 -1.42 -11.80
C LYS A 199 -6.00 -1.83 -10.35
N VAL A 200 -7.23 -2.19 -10.00
CA VAL A 200 -7.59 -2.78 -8.71
C VAL A 200 -8.10 -4.20 -8.94
N SER A 201 -7.67 -5.12 -8.09
CA SER A 201 -8.12 -6.52 -8.08
C SER A 201 -8.47 -6.92 -6.64
N GLY A 202 -9.31 -7.94 -6.45
CA GLY A 202 -9.77 -8.39 -5.14
C GLY A 202 -11.13 -9.08 -5.25
N ASP A 203 -11.64 -9.60 -4.13
CA ASP A 203 -12.98 -10.17 -4.10
C ASP A 203 -14.00 -9.05 -3.84
N VAL A 204 -15.00 -8.93 -4.71
CA VAL A 204 -16.03 -7.89 -4.66
C VAL A 204 -17.41 -8.56 -4.74
N VAL A 205 -18.35 -8.13 -3.90
CA VAL A 205 -19.75 -8.57 -4.01
C VAL A 205 -20.43 -7.70 -5.07
N SER A 206 -21.01 -8.35 -6.08
CA SER A 206 -21.88 -7.75 -7.10
C SER A 206 -23.23 -7.31 -6.54
#